data_AF-A0A6N8FJT7-F1
#
_entry.id   AF-A0A6N8FJT7-F1
#
_cell.length_a   1.000
_cell.length_b   1.000
_cell.length_c   1.000
_cell.angle_alpha   90.00
_cell.angle_beta   90.00
_cell.angle_gamma   90.00
#
_symmetry.space_group_name_H-M   'P 1'
#
loop_
_entity.id
_entity.type
_entity.pdbx_description
1 polymer ?
#
loop_
_entity_poly.entity_id
_entity_poly.type
_entity_poly.pdbx_seq_one_letter_code
_entity_poly.pdbx_strand_id
1 'polypeptide(L)'
;MSLDIPLPLTPIAEEASHLLEYLESEVRVPHWQIIIKLAITTGMRRSKLYGLEFKHFDYKKSIVHVEQALTYSKDDGYQVQKLEMGIYQQIIEMLLFRKL
;
A
#
# COMPACT_ATOMS: atom_id res chain seq x y z
N MET A 1 -15.25 -31.00 -13.83
CA MET A 1 -14.29 -30.54 -14.86
C MET A 1 -13.61 -29.30 -14.30
N SER A 2 -12.61 -29.49 -13.46
CA SER A 2 -11.75 -28.44 -12.96
C SER A 2 -10.88 -28.00 -14.14
N LEU A 3 -11.08 -26.77 -14.61
CA LEU A 3 -10.12 -26.15 -15.52
C LEU A 3 -8.90 -25.80 -14.68
N ASP A 4 -7.97 -26.75 -14.57
CA ASP A 4 -6.59 -26.46 -14.19
C ASP A 4 -5.95 -25.78 -15.40
N ILE A 5 -6.27 -24.49 -15.59
CA ILE A 5 -5.50 -23.64 -16.52
C ILE A 5 -4.13 -23.53 -15.86
N PRO A 6 -3.05 -24.04 -16.48
CA PRO A 6 -1.71 -23.77 -15.98
C PRO A 6 -1.53 -22.27 -16.12
N LEU A 7 -1.53 -21.53 -15.01
CA LEU A 7 -1.05 -20.17 -15.03
C LEU A 7 0.38 -20.26 -15.58
N PRO A 8 0.73 -19.56 -16.68
CA PRO A 8 2.10 -19.55 -17.15
C PRO A 8 2.97 -19.11 -15.97
N LEU A 9 4.13 -19.76 -15.79
CA LEU A 9 5.14 -19.34 -14.82
C LEU A 9 5.75 -18.02 -15.30
N THR A 10 4.95 -16.96 -15.35
CA THR A 10 5.41 -15.61 -15.64
C THR A 10 6.35 -15.20 -14.52
N PRO A 11 7.52 -14.62 -14.82
CA PRO A 11 8.38 -14.06 -13.79
C PRO A 11 7.57 -13.08 -12.93
N ILE A 12 7.74 -13.13 -11.61
CA ILE A 12 6.97 -12.30 -10.66
C ILE A 12 7.02 -10.80 -10.97
N ALA A 13 8.08 -10.36 -11.67
CA ALA A 13 8.24 -9.00 -12.15
C ALA A 13 7.24 -8.64 -13.27
N GLU A 14 6.93 -9.57 -14.17
CA GLU A 14 5.96 -9.36 -15.26
C GLU A 14 4.54 -9.26 -14.71
N GLU A 15 4.18 -10.11 -13.74
CA GLU A 15 2.89 -10.02 -13.03
C GLU A 15 2.75 -8.71 -12.26
N ALA A 16 3.82 -8.27 -11.59
CA ALA A 16 3.83 -6.99 -10.89
C ALA A 16 3.67 -5.81 -11.86
N SER A 17 4.31 -5.85 -13.03
CA SER A 17 4.14 -4.83 -14.07
C SER A 17 2.71 -4.76 -14.57
N HIS A 18 2.09 -5.90 -14.94
CA HIS A 18 0.70 -5.93 -15.37
C HIS A 18 -0.26 -5.45 -14.27
N LEU A 19 0.00 -5.81 -13.01
CA LEU A 19 -0.78 -5.30 -11.88
C LEU A 19 -0.72 -3.77 -11.81
N LEU A 20 0.46 -3.18 -11.95
CA LEU A 20 0.63 -1.72 -11.93
C LEU A 20 -0.04 -1.05 -13.12
N GLU A 21 0.06 -1.61 -14.33
CA GLU A 21 -0.62 -1.11 -15.53
C GLU A 21 -2.15 -1.11 -15.36
N TYR A 22 -2.72 -2.23 -14.92
CA TYR A 22 -4.16 -2.31 -14.66
C TYR A 22 -4.59 -1.37 -13.55
N LEU A 23 -3.79 -1.25 -12.50
CA LEU A 23 -4.06 -0.33 -11.41
C LEU A 23 -4.11 1.12 -11.91
N GLU A 24 -3.17 1.54 -12.76
CA GLU A 24 -3.14 2.88 -13.34
C GLU A 24 -4.32 3.18 -14.25
N SER A 25 -4.87 2.15 -14.92
CA SER A 25 -6.07 2.27 -15.72
C SER A 25 -7.36 2.48 -14.90
N GLU A 26 -7.36 2.16 -13.60
CA GLU A 26 -8.54 2.29 -12.73
C GLU A 26 -8.70 3.71 -12.17
N VAL A 27 -9.15 4.63 -13.03
CA VAL A 27 -9.31 6.05 -12.71
C VAL A 27 -10.52 6.32 -11.79
N ARG A 28 -11.49 5.40 -11.72
CA ARG A 28 -12.73 5.61 -10.94
C ARG A 28 -12.50 5.54 -9.43
N VAL A 29 -11.41 4.91 -8.99
CA VAL A 29 -11.17 4.59 -7.59
C VAL A 29 -9.70 4.87 -7.20
N PRO A 30 -9.27 6.15 -7.23
CA PRO A 30 -7.85 6.52 -7.12
C PRO A 30 -7.21 6.13 -5.78
N HIS A 31 -8.00 5.92 -4.72
CA HIS A 31 -7.48 5.48 -3.43
C HIS A 31 -6.87 4.07 -3.50
N TRP A 32 -7.33 3.19 -4.38
CA TRP A 32 -6.71 1.88 -4.58
C TRP A 32 -5.34 1.99 -5.24
N GLN A 33 -5.19 2.91 -6.20
CA GLN A 33 -3.89 3.20 -6.82
C GLN A 33 -2.87 3.59 -5.76
N ILE A 34 -3.27 4.50 -4.86
CA ILE A 34 -2.41 4.97 -3.77
C ILE A 34 -2.10 3.84 -2.79
N ILE A 35 -3.11 3.13 -2.28
CA ILE A 35 -2.93 2.09 -1.25
C ILE A 35 -2.06 0.94 -1.76
N ILE A 36 -2.27 0.48 -3.00
CA ILE A 36 -1.50 -0.64 -3.56
C ILE A 36 -0.07 -0.22 -3.87
N LYS A 37 0.13 0.97 -4.48
CA LYS A 37 1.48 1.51 -4.72
C LYS A 37 2.24 1.68 -3.41
N LEU A 38 1.60 2.23 -2.37
CA LEU A 38 2.18 2.29 -1.03
C LEU A 38 2.53 0.90 -0.51
N ALA A 39 1.61 -0.07 -0.55
CA ALA A 39 1.87 -1.43 -0.05
C ALA A 39 3.09 -2.09 -0.69
N ILE A 40 3.21 -2.00 -2.01
CA ILE A 40 4.29 -2.63 -2.79
C ILE A 40 5.63 -1.91 -2.56
N THR A 41 5.64 -0.58 -2.60
CA THR A 41 6.87 0.21 -2.48
C THR A 41 7.45 0.23 -1.06
N THR A 42 6.58 0.16 -0.04
CA THR A 42 6.96 0.33 1.37
C THR A 42 6.97 -0.98 2.16
N GLY A 43 6.39 -2.06 1.61
CA GLY A 43 6.17 -3.30 2.34
C GLY A 43 5.32 -3.14 3.60
N MET A 44 4.55 -2.04 3.73
CA MET A 44 3.72 -1.80 4.89
C MET A 44 2.64 -2.88 5.03
N ARG A 45 2.49 -3.39 6.26
CA ARG A 45 1.36 -4.27 6.61
C ARG A 45 0.05 -3.50 6.50
N ARG A 46 -1.01 -4.20 6.10
CA ARG A 46 -2.36 -3.65 5.91
C ARG A 46 -2.88 -2.78 7.08
N SER A 47 -2.62 -3.19 8.32
CA SER A 47 -3.05 -2.41 9.50
C SER A 47 -2.36 -1.04 9.60
N LYS A 48 -1.09 -0.94 9.18
CA LYS A 48 -0.36 0.33 9.11
C LYS A 48 -0.87 1.22 7.98
N LEU A 49 -1.14 0.64 6.80
CA LEU A 49 -1.73 1.37 5.66
C LEU A 49 -3.07 2.01 6.04
N TYR A 50 -3.95 1.25 6.69
CA TYR A 50 -5.24 1.78 7.15
C TYR A 50 -5.14 2.71 8.36
N GLY A 51 -4.00 2.72 9.05
CA GLY A 51 -3.70 3.68 10.12
C GLY A 51 -3.12 5.01 9.61
N LEU A 52 -2.86 5.16 8.31
CA LEU A 52 -2.32 6.40 7.77
C LEU A 52 -3.34 7.54 7.84
N GLU A 53 -2.87 8.72 8.25
CA GLU A 53 -3.59 9.97 8.24
C GLU A 53 -2.76 11.02 7.50
N PHE A 54 -3.38 12.07 6.98
CA PHE A 54 -2.66 13.11 6.24
C PHE A 54 -1.52 13.77 7.03
N LYS A 55 -1.66 13.88 8.37
CA LYS A 55 -0.63 14.43 9.26
C LYS A 55 0.67 13.63 9.26
N HIS A 56 0.64 12.38 8.79
CA HIS A 56 1.80 11.50 8.71
C HIS A 56 2.69 11.76 7.49
N PHE A 57 2.25 12.58 6.52
CA PHE A 57 3.00 12.82 5.29
C PHE A 57 3.85 14.09 5.41
N ASP A 58 5.18 13.94 5.34
CA ASP A 58 6.11 15.05 5.11
C ASP A 58 6.38 15.17 3.61
N TYR A 59 5.56 15.98 2.93
CA TYR A 59 5.68 16.21 1.49
C TYR A 59 6.96 16.94 1.08
N LYS A 60 7.62 17.66 1.99
CA LYS A 60 8.89 18.35 1.67
C LYS A 60 10.05 17.37 1.61
N LYS A 61 10.00 16.33 2.45
CA LYS A 61 11.03 15.30 2.53
C LYS A 61 10.67 14.01 1.79
N SER A 62 9.46 13.92 1.24
CA SER A 62 8.93 12.71 0.61
C SER A 62 8.90 11.51 1.58
N ILE A 63 8.55 11.77 2.84
CA ILE A 63 8.54 10.76 3.91
C ILE A 63 7.11 10.51 4.39
N VAL A 64 6.78 9.25 4.65
CA VAL A 64 5.62 8.88 5.47
C VAL A 64 6.06 8.41 6.85
N HIS A 65 5.45 8.99 7.88
CA HIS A 65 5.66 8.66 9.29
C HIS A 65 4.59 7.66 9.75
N VAL A 66 4.97 6.40 9.96
CA VAL A 66 3.99 5.38 10.36
C VAL A 66 3.89 5.32 11.88
N GLU A 67 2.93 6.03 12.45
CA GLU A 67 2.82 6.24 13.90
C GLU A 67 1.73 5.40 14.57
N GLN A 68 0.86 4.75 13.78
CA GLN A 68 -0.25 3.96 14.29
C GLN A 68 -0.64 2.82 13.33
N ALA A 69 -1.42 1.88 13.86
CA ALA A 69 -2.03 0.80 13.10
C ALA A 69 -3.52 0.71 13.44
N LEU A 70 -4.35 0.53 12.41
CA LEU A 70 -5.77 0.25 12.56
C LEU A 70 -6.01 -1.27 12.51
N THR A 71 -6.64 -1.80 13.53
CA THR A 71 -7.08 -3.20 13.61
C THR A 71 -8.59 -3.28 13.79
N TYR A 72 -9.18 -4.39 13.38
CA TYR A 72 -10.60 -4.68 13.60
C TYR A 72 -10.76 -6.05 14.26
N SER A 73 -11.52 -6.12 15.34
CA SER A 73 -12.01 -7.37 15.93
C SER A 73 -13.55 -7.37 15.94
N LYS A 74 -14.17 -8.56 16.00
CA LYS A 74 -15.63 -8.65 16.10
C LYS A 74 -16.16 -8.12 17.43
N ASP A 75 -15.35 -8.27 18.48
CA ASP A 75 -15.75 -7.96 19.85
C ASP A 75 -15.57 -6.47 20.16
N ASP A 76 -14.52 -5.84 19.63
CA ASP A 76 -14.14 -4.46 19.98
C ASP A 76 -14.28 -3.47 18.83
N GLY A 77 -14.60 -3.95 17.62
CA GLY A 77 -14.67 -3.11 16.42
C GLY A 77 -13.30 -2.55 16.02
N TYR A 78 -13.28 -1.31 15.54
CA TYR A 78 -12.06 -0.63 15.10
C TYR A 78 -11.23 -0.15 16.29
N GLN A 79 -9.96 -0.54 16.32
CA GLN A 79 -8.99 -0.14 17.32
C GLN A 79 -7.79 0.52 16.66
N VAL A 80 -7.44 1.71 17.12
CA VAL A 80 -6.21 2.41 16.73
C VAL A 80 -5.15 2.13 17.77
N GLN A 81 -4.11 1.40 17.37
CA GLN A 81 -2.96 1.12 18.20
C GLN A 81 -1.85 2.09 17.85
N LYS A 82 -1.47 2.93 18.82
CA LYS A 82 -0.31 3.81 18.68
C LYS A 82 0.94 2.94 18.70
N LEU A 83 1.82 3.16 17.73
CA LEU A 83 3.13 2.52 17.71
C LEU A 83 4.06 3.35 18.60
N GLU A 84 4.87 2.69 19.43
CA GLU A 84 5.92 3.40 20.17
C GLU A 84 6.83 4.14 19.17
N MET A 85 7.19 5.39 19.50
CA MET A 85 8.01 6.23 18.62
C MET A 85 9.38 5.56 18.45
N GLY A 86 9.54 4.84 17.34
CA GLY A 86 10.65 3.93 17.10
C GLY A 86 10.69 3.49 15.64
N ILE A 87 11.07 4.43 14.76
CA ILE A 87 11.73 4.21 13.47
C ILE A 87 10.93 3.41 12.41
N TYR A 88 9.82 3.98 11.94
CA TYR A 88 9.31 3.65 10.59
C TYR A 88 9.11 4.94 9.81
N GLN A 89 10.22 5.50 9.32
CA GLN A 89 10.20 6.48 8.24
C GLN A 89 10.35 5.71 6.95
N GLN A 90 9.33 5.75 6.11
CA GLN A 90 9.40 5.16 4.79
C GLN A 90 9.64 6.30 3.80
N ILE A 91 10.78 6.26 3.12
CA ILE A 91 11.01 7.14 1.97
C ILE A 91 10.07 6.64 0.90
N ILE A 92 9.06 7.45 0.59
CA ILE A 92 8.31 7.25 -0.63
C ILE A 92 9.18 7.92 -1.69
N GLU A 93 9.90 7.15 -2.49
CA GLU A 93 10.37 7.72 -3.76
C GLU A 93 9.12 8.17 -4.50
N MET A 94 8.93 9.49 -4.60
CA MET A 94 7.75 10.15 -5.14
C MET A 94 7.67 9.96 -6.66
N LEU A 95 7.44 8.73 -7.08
CA LEU A 95 6.92 8.35 -8.38
C LEU A 95 5.40 8.17 -8.34
N LEU A 96 4.71 8.78 -7.37
CA LEU A 96 3.25 8.95 -7.46
C LEU A 96 2.84 9.87 -8.63
N PHE A 97 3.78 10.55 -9.29
CA PHE A 97 3.51 11.47 -10.42
C PHE A 97 4.51 11.46 -11.58
N ARG A 98 5.61 10.70 -11.51
CA ARG A 98 6.52 10.57 -12.65
C ARG A 98 6.29 9.20 -13.25
N LYS A 99 5.52 9.19 -14.35
CA LYS A 99 5.41 8.12 -15.35
C LYS A 99 6.21 6.86 -14.99
N LEU A 100 5.51 5.86 -14.45
CA LEU A 100 5.69 4.52 -15.01
C LEU A 100 5.12 4.54 -16.43
#